data_AF-A0A633LFG4-F1
#
_entry.id   AF-A0A633LFG4-F1
#
_cell.length_a   1.000
_cell.length_b   1.000
_cell.length_c   1.000
_cell.angle_alpha   90.00
_cell.angle_beta   90.00
_cell.angle_gamma   90.00
#
_symmetry.space_group_name_H-M   'P 1'
#
loop_
_entity.id
_entity.type
_entity.pdbx_description
1 polymer ?
#
loop_
_entity_poly.entity_id
_entity_poly.type
_entity_poly.pdbx_seq_one_letter_code
_entity_poly.pdbx_strand_id
1 'polypeptide(L)'
;MSITQQLRQIANQLPDYSKKDFSELEEIVRVANDIGKAWSGSWLGYHSRVYYSNFSSPPPGAIFSMQFGLRDMYTMGTKGDWREYEFEGVTNLIYEESGDIDLDIYKQQSDEAADTFESVKGDILSAVYANKSKIQPDDKFLDDLLKKIEGMKIYHESDYVKVQMPSGKFMSSDMDAMSQGFRTPPHIAVIAKVAALREPFNRCSELKKEIIKLSTHMSNIEAKENRNDRIGINIFIGHGRSHLWRELKDFVSDKLRLPYDEFNRVPVAGTTNIARLVQMLDQSCFAFLIMTAEDELNDGSMQARMNVIHEVGLFQGRLGFERAIILLEEGCQEFTNISGLGQIRFPKGNISAIFEQVREVLEREEII
;
A
#
# COMPACT_ATOMS: atom_id res chain seq x y z
N MET A 1 -18.02 -8.97 0.38
CA MET A 1 -16.81 -8.81 -0.43
C MET A 1 -15.74 -8.25 0.50
N SER A 2 -14.51 -8.77 0.47
CA SER A 2 -13.44 -8.26 1.33
C SER A 2 -13.04 -6.84 0.88
N ILE A 3 -12.51 -6.00 1.79
CA ILE A 3 -12.08 -4.65 1.40
C ILE A 3 -10.99 -4.75 0.33
N THR A 4 -10.10 -5.73 0.43
CA THR A 4 -9.06 -6.01 -0.57
C THR A 4 -9.66 -6.29 -1.95
N GLN A 5 -10.73 -7.07 -2.04
CA GLN A 5 -11.40 -7.36 -3.31
C GLN A 5 -12.05 -6.11 -3.91
N GLN A 6 -12.70 -5.29 -3.08
CA GLN A 6 -13.31 -4.03 -3.51
C GLN A 6 -12.26 -3.04 -4.02
N LEU A 7 -11.15 -2.87 -3.29
CA LEU A 7 -10.04 -1.99 -3.70
C LEU A 7 -9.42 -2.44 -5.02
N ARG A 8 -9.23 -3.75 -5.24
CA ARG A 8 -8.75 -4.29 -6.53
C ARG A 8 -9.73 -4.02 -7.67
N GLN A 9 -11.03 -4.17 -7.43
CA GLN A 9 -12.04 -3.91 -8.45
C GLN A 9 -12.06 -2.43 -8.85
N ILE A 10 -11.99 -1.52 -7.88
CA ILE A 10 -11.87 -0.08 -8.13
C ILE A 10 -10.55 0.22 -8.88
N ALA A 11 -9.43 -0.39 -8.48
CA ALA A 11 -8.14 -0.21 -9.15
C ALA A 11 -8.14 -0.63 -10.64
N ASN A 12 -8.96 -1.62 -11.00
CA ASN A 12 -9.08 -2.07 -12.39
C ASN A 12 -9.78 -1.06 -13.30
N GLN A 13 -10.45 -0.06 -12.74
CA GLN A 13 -11.01 1.06 -13.50
C GLN A 13 -9.93 2.00 -14.02
N LEU A 14 -8.73 2.03 -13.38
CA LEU A 14 -7.60 2.83 -13.85
C LEU A 14 -6.90 2.12 -15.02
N PRO A 15 -6.95 2.69 -16.25
CA PRO A 15 -6.24 2.13 -17.39
C PRO A 15 -4.73 2.14 -17.15
N ASP A 16 -4.03 1.21 -17.77
CA ASP A 16 -2.58 1.23 -17.75
C ASP A 16 -2.05 2.17 -18.84
N TYR A 17 -1.67 3.37 -18.42
CA TYR A 17 -1.10 4.40 -19.31
C TYR A 17 0.41 4.27 -19.50
N SER A 18 1.07 3.26 -18.93
CA SER A 18 2.53 3.08 -19.08
C SER A 18 3.00 2.92 -20.53
N LYS A 19 2.09 2.53 -21.42
CA LYS A 19 2.33 2.35 -22.86
C LYS A 19 1.71 3.45 -23.73
N LYS A 20 1.13 4.49 -23.12
CA LYS A 20 0.54 5.58 -23.89
C LYS A 20 1.65 6.33 -24.61
N ASP A 21 1.52 6.42 -25.93
CA ASP A 21 2.48 7.14 -26.76
C ASP A 21 2.22 8.65 -26.66
N PHE A 22 3.28 9.39 -26.31
CA PHE A 22 3.29 10.85 -26.21
C PHE A 22 4.33 11.46 -27.16
N SER A 23 4.85 10.70 -28.12
CA SER A 23 5.89 11.15 -29.05
C SER A 23 5.51 12.43 -29.80
N GLU A 24 4.27 12.55 -30.28
CA GLU A 24 3.76 13.77 -30.93
C GLU A 24 3.79 14.98 -29.96
N LEU A 25 3.30 14.81 -28.73
CA LEU A 25 3.37 15.86 -27.71
C LEU A 25 4.81 16.22 -27.33
N GLU A 26 5.71 15.24 -27.30
CA GLU A 26 7.13 15.46 -27.04
C GLU A 26 7.82 16.21 -28.17
N GLU A 27 7.37 16.03 -29.41
CA GLU A 27 7.84 16.79 -30.57
C GLU A 27 7.47 18.28 -30.46
N ILE A 28 6.23 18.59 -30.05
CA ILE A 28 5.81 19.98 -29.78
C ILE A 28 6.71 20.62 -28.71
N VAL A 29 7.01 19.88 -27.63
CA VAL A 29 7.89 20.34 -26.56
C VAL A 29 9.32 20.55 -27.07
N ARG A 30 9.82 19.66 -27.94
CA ARG A 30 11.15 19.80 -28.56
C ARG A 30 11.23 21.09 -29.38
N VAL A 31 10.28 21.32 -30.28
CA VAL A 31 10.20 22.52 -31.13
C VAL A 31 10.06 23.79 -30.28
N ALA A 32 9.19 23.79 -29.26
CA ALA A 32 9.04 24.91 -28.34
C ALA A 32 10.35 25.24 -27.61
N ASN A 33 11.10 24.23 -27.18
CA ASN A 33 12.43 24.45 -26.56
C ASN A 33 13.46 24.96 -27.57
N ASP A 34 13.43 24.48 -28.81
CA ASP A 34 14.32 24.94 -29.88
C ASP A 34 14.08 26.42 -30.20
N ILE A 35 12.82 26.84 -30.37
CA ILE A 35 12.43 28.26 -30.52
C ILE A 35 12.79 29.08 -29.26
N GLY A 36 12.62 28.48 -28.07
CA GLY A 36 12.99 29.08 -26.78
C GLY A 36 14.47 29.46 -26.66
N LYS A 37 15.37 28.84 -27.42
CA LYS A 37 16.81 29.21 -27.43
C LYS A 37 17.07 30.63 -27.95
N ALA A 38 16.14 31.18 -28.74
CA ALA A 38 16.21 32.54 -29.24
C ALA A 38 15.59 33.58 -28.29
N TRP A 39 14.96 33.15 -27.20
CA TRP A 39 14.20 34.03 -26.31
C TRP A 39 15.10 34.95 -25.47
N SER A 40 14.59 36.14 -25.17
CA SER A 40 15.26 37.20 -24.40
C SER A 40 15.64 36.83 -22.96
N GLY A 41 15.04 35.76 -22.43
CA GLY A 41 15.20 35.34 -21.03
C GLY A 41 14.35 36.12 -20.03
N SER A 42 13.53 37.10 -20.47
CA SER A 42 12.79 38.00 -19.60
C SER A 42 11.28 37.78 -19.66
N TRP A 43 10.66 37.58 -18.51
CA TRP A 43 9.19 37.45 -18.38
C TRP A 43 8.47 38.81 -18.29
N LEU A 44 9.20 39.93 -18.31
CA LEU A 44 8.64 41.23 -17.97
C LEU A 44 7.90 41.83 -19.17
N GLY A 45 6.58 42.00 -19.05
CA GLY A 45 5.73 42.63 -20.05
C GLY A 45 5.97 42.08 -21.44
N TYR A 46 6.18 42.98 -22.39
CA TYR A 46 6.44 42.64 -23.78
C TYR A 46 7.77 41.88 -23.99
N HIS A 47 8.74 41.97 -23.06
CA HIS A 47 10.00 41.23 -23.16
C HIS A 47 9.79 39.71 -23.21
N SER A 48 8.69 39.23 -22.62
CA SER A 48 8.27 37.81 -22.69
C SER A 48 8.07 37.31 -24.12
N ARG A 49 7.89 38.23 -25.07
CA ARG A 49 7.70 37.95 -26.50
C ARG A 49 8.86 38.44 -27.36
N VAL A 50 10.00 38.79 -26.75
CA VAL A 50 11.19 39.20 -27.48
C VAL A 50 12.05 37.98 -27.77
N TYR A 51 12.33 37.76 -29.04
CA TYR A 51 13.21 36.70 -29.54
C TYR A 51 14.23 37.30 -30.50
N TYR A 52 15.36 36.64 -30.65
CA TYR A 52 16.33 36.97 -31.68
C TYR A 52 15.74 36.70 -33.07
N SER A 53 16.16 37.48 -34.07
CA SER A 53 15.59 37.46 -35.42
C SER A 53 15.49 36.05 -36.01
N ASN A 54 14.35 35.74 -36.63
CA ASN A 54 14.05 34.45 -37.27
C ASN A 54 14.17 33.25 -36.31
N PHE A 55 13.99 33.47 -35.00
CA PHE A 55 14.12 32.45 -33.96
C PHE A 55 15.47 31.71 -33.97
N SER A 56 16.51 32.38 -34.47
CA SER A 56 17.87 31.83 -34.46
C SER A 56 18.55 32.05 -33.10
N SER A 57 19.42 31.14 -32.69
CA SER A 57 20.18 31.31 -31.45
C SER A 57 21.02 32.60 -31.51
N PRO A 58 20.98 33.46 -30.48
CA PRO A 58 21.72 34.71 -30.47
C PRO A 58 23.23 34.44 -30.57
N PRO A 59 23.95 35.05 -31.53
CA PRO A 59 25.39 34.88 -31.66
C PRO A 59 26.15 35.55 -30.50
N PRO A 60 27.42 35.18 -30.26
CA PRO A 60 28.24 35.85 -29.26
C PRO A 60 28.24 37.37 -29.43
N GLY A 61 27.92 38.10 -28.36
CA GLY A 61 27.83 39.56 -28.35
C GLY A 61 26.44 40.13 -28.63
N ALA A 62 25.48 39.32 -29.10
CA ALA A 62 24.06 39.68 -29.08
C ALA A 62 23.51 39.50 -27.66
N ILE A 63 23.06 40.60 -27.05
CA ILE A 63 22.62 40.62 -25.64
C ILE A 63 21.34 41.43 -25.56
N PHE A 64 20.27 40.82 -25.08
CA PHE A 64 19.06 41.53 -24.71
C PHE A 64 19.24 42.22 -23.36
N SER A 65 18.94 43.52 -23.29
CA SER A 65 19.02 44.30 -22.07
C SER A 65 17.68 44.31 -21.35
N MET A 66 17.53 43.49 -20.31
CA MET A 66 16.31 43.51 -19.47
C MET A 66 16.07 44.86 -18.78
N GLN A 67 17.11 45.67 -18.60
CA GLN A 67 17.03 46.99 -17.98
C GLN A 67 16.40 48.02 -18.91
N PHE A 68 16.67 47.95 -20.23
CA PHE A 68 16.28 48.98 -21.19
C PHE A 68 15.37 48.48 -22.31
N GLY A 69 15.05 47.18 -22.32
CA GLY A 69 14.20 46.56 -23.33
C GLY A 69 14.78 46.72 -24.73
N LEU A 70 13.92 47.04 -25.70
CA LEU A 70 14.27 47.32 -27.10
C LEU A 70 14.53 48.81 -27.35
N ARG A 71 14.57 49.66 -26.32
CA ARG A 71 14.83 51.08 -26.48
C ARG A 71 16.26 51.31 -26.96
N ASP A 72 16.41 52.17 -27.96
CA ASP A 72 17.73 52.54 -28.47
C ASP A 72 18.49 53.37 -27.43
N MET A 73 19.63 52.84 -26.98
CA MET A 73 20.51 53.45 -26.00
C MET A 73 21.94 53.32 -26.51
N TYR A 74 22.55 54.47 -26.84
CA TYR A 74 23.86 54.59 -27.51
C TYR A 74 24.93 53.56 -27.07
N THR A 75 25.05 53.26 -25.77
CA THR A 75 26.12 52.39 -25.25
C THR A 75 25.66 51.28 -24.29
N MET A 76 24.43 51.35 -23.77
CA MET A 76 23.94 50.53 -22.64
C MET A 76 22.70 49.68 -22.99
N GLY A 77 22.24 49.72 -24.25
CA GLY A 77 21.01 49.07 -24.70
C GLY A 77 21.17 47.62 -25.15
N THR A 78 20.08 47.06 -25.66
CA THR A 78 20.05 45.78 -26.36
C THR A 78 20.99 45.80 -27.58
N LYS A 79 21.75 44.72 -27.78
CA LYS A 79 22.70 44.56 -28.88
C LYS A 79 22.31 43.36 -29.74
N GLY A 80 22.28 43.56 -31.06
CA GLY A 80 21.88 42.55 -32.04
C GLY A 80 20.42 42.70 -32.50
N ASP A 81 19.99 41.83 -33.40
CA ASP A 81 18.67 41.88 -34.06
C ASP A 81 17.57 41.21 -33.23
N TRP A 82 17.28 41.79 -32.07
CA TRP A 82 16.18 41.34 -31.20
C TRP A 82 14.86 41.98 -31.64
N ARG A 83 13.80 41.18 -31.70
CA ARG A 83 12.49 41.61 -32.17
C ARG A 83 11.39 41.15 -31.23
N GLU A 84 10.39 42.00 -31.05
CA GLU A 84 9.14 41.60 -30.42
C GLU A 84 8.27 40.87 -31.46
N TYR A 85 7.64 39.78 -31.04
CA TYR A 85 6.71 39.01 -31.85
C TYR A 85 5.32 38.99 -31.20
N GLU A 86 4.29 38.76 -32.01
CA GLU A 86 2.96 38.49 -31.48
C GLU A 86 2.93 37.14 -30.75
N PHE A 87 2.16 37.07 -29.67
CA PHE A 87 2.07 35.84 -28.88
C PHE A 87 1.58 34.66 -29.73
N GLU A 88 0.46 34.87 -30.43
CA GLU A 88 -0.13 33.85 -31.32
C GLU A 88 0.78 33.53 -32.51
N GLY A 89 1.58 34.48 -32.99
CA GLY A 89 2.53 34.22 -34.06
C GLY A 89 3.60 33.21 -33.65
N VAL A 90 4.11 33.29 -32.42
CA VAL A 90 5.10 32.34 -31.91
C VAL A 90 4.48 30.99 -31.60
N THR A 91 3.27 30.94 -31.02
CA THR A 91 2.59 29.66 -30.75
C THR A 91 2.22 28.94 -32.03
N ASN A 92 1.69 29.64 -33.04
CA ASN A 92 1.38 29.07 -34.35
C ASN A 92 2.62 28.52 -35.03
N LEU A 93 3.74 29.26 -35.00
CA LEU A 93 5.01 28.76 -35.54
C LEU A 93 5.44 27.43 -34.88
N ILE A 94 5.29 27.31 -33.56
CA ILE A 94 5.62 26.07 -32.85
C ILE A 94 4.73 24.91 -33.34
N TYR A 95 3.42 25.15 -33.52
CA TYR A 95 2.51 24.12 -34.02
C TYR A 95 2.81 23.74 -35.48
N GLU A 96 3.05 24.73 -36.35
CA GLU A 96 3.42 24.50 -37.75
C GLU A 96 4.72 23.70 -37.87
N GLU A 97 5.78 24.07 -37.14
CA GLU A 97 7.08 23.37 -37.16
C GLU A 97 7.04 21.98 -36.51
N SER A 98 6.06 21.72 -35.64
CA SER A 98 5.83 20.39 -35.05
C SER A 98 4.89 19.51 -35.87
N GLY A 99 4.40 20.00 -37.02
CA GLY A 99 3.58 19.25 -37.97
C GLY A 99 2.08 19.35 -37.75
N ASP A 100 1.61 20.43 -37.11
CA ASP A 100 0.18 20.73 -36.88
C ASP A 100 -0.58 19.57 -36.19
N ILE A 101 0.01 19.05 -35.13
CA ILE A 101 -0.55 17.96 -34.34
C ILE A 101 -1.89 18.40 -33.73
N ASP A 102 -2.92 17.58 -33.92
CA ASP A 102 -4.27 17.81 -33.38
C ASP A 102 -4.31 17.56 -31.86
N LEU A 103 -4.26 18.67 -31.10
CA LEU A 103 -4.31 18.63 -29.64
C LEU A 103 -5.70 18.32 -29.09
N ASP A 104 -6.78 18.41 -29.87
CA ASP A 104 -8.14 18.18 -29.36
C ASP A 104 -8.34 16.71 -28.99
N ILE A 105 -7.71 15.79 -29.73
CA ILE A 105 -7.69 14.36 -29.42
C ILE A 105 -7.06 14.12 -28.05
N TYR A 106 -5.91 14.75 -27.79
CA TYR A 106 -5.20 14.65 -26.51
C TYR A 106 -5.99 15.29 -25.38
N LYS A 107 -6.65 16.41 -25.65
CA LYS A 107 -7.49 17.12 -24.69
C LYS A 107 -8.66 16.25 -24.24
N GLN A 108 -9.40 15.66 -25.18
CA GLN A 108 -10.50 14.76 -24.86
C GLN A 108 -10.04 13.58 -24.00
N GLN A 109 -8.97 12.90 -24.41
CA GLN A 109 -8.44 11.75 -23.66
C GLN A 109 -7.90 12.16 -22.27
N SER A 110 -7.31 13.34 -22.16
CA SER A 110 -6.83 13.90 -20.90
C SER A 110 -7.98 14.16 -19.94
N ASP A 111 -9.09 14.70 -20.45
CA ASP A 111 -10.30 14.98 -19.65
C ASP A 111 -10.96 13.67 -19.18
N GLU A 112 -11.08 12.65 -20.04
CA GLU A 112 -11.56 11.31 -19.66
C GLU A 112 -10.69 10.66 -18.56
N ALA A 113 -9.36 10.81 -18.66
CA ALA A 113 -8.44 10.33 -17.65
C ALA A 113 -8.58 11.11 -16.33
N ALA A 114 -8.86 12.42 -16.38
CA ALA A 114 -9.06 13.25 -15.21
C ALA A 114 -10.34 12.85 -14.44
N ASP A 115 -11.44 12.62 -15.16
CA ASP A 115 -12.70 12.15 -14.58
C ASP A 115 -12.52 10.77 -13.93
N THR A 116 -11.79 9.88 -14.59
CA THR A 116 -11.48 8.55 -14.05
C THR A 116 -10.64 8.66 -12.78
N PHE A 117 -9.64 9.54 -12.75
CA PHE A 117 -8.80 9.78 -11.57
C PHE A 117 -9.64 10.24 -10.37
N GLU A 118 -10.49 11.25 -10.53
CA GLU A 118 -11.29 11.79 -9.43
C GLU A 118 -12.33 10.77 -8.94
N SER A 119 -13.00 10.06 -9.86
CA SER A 119 -13.95 9.00 -9.49
C SER A 119 -13.28 7.90 -8.67
N VAL A 120 -12.17 7.35 -9.17
CA VAL A 120 -11.44 6.27 -8.49
C VAL A 120 -10.88 6.73 -7.15
N LYS A 121 -10.31 7.94 -7.08
CA LYS A 121 -9.82 8.51 -5.82
C LYS A 121 -10.94 8.59 -4.78
N GLY A 122 -12.11 9.09 -5.17
CA GLY A 122 -13.30 9.16 -4.30
C GLY A 122 -13.76 7.78 -3.81
N ASP A 123 -13.86 6.82 -4.74
CA ASP A 123 -14.32 5.46 -4.43
C ASP A 123 -13.37 4.72 -3.47
N ILE A 124 -12.05 4.86 -3.66
CA ILE A 124 -11.04 4.25 -2.78
C ILE A 124 -11.13 4.85 -1.38
N LEU A 125 -11.17 6.18 -1.27
CA LEU A 125 -11.26 6.84 0.04
C LEU A 125 -12.56 6.45 0.75
N SER A 126 -13.69 6.44 0.04
CA SER A 126 -14.98 5.98 0.57
C SER A 126 -14.91 4.54 1.08
N ALA A 127 -14.34 3.63 0.29
CA ALA A 127 -14.20 2.21 0.66
C ALA A 127 -13.35 2.00 1.92
N VAL A 128 -12.22 2.71 2.05
CA VAL A 128 -11.37 2.61 3.24
C VAL A 128 -12.02 3.24 4.45
N TYR A 129 -12.55 4.46 4.33
CA TYR A 129 -13.17 5.15 5.46
C TYR A 129 -14.40 4.42 6.00
N ALA A 130 -15.21 3.81 5.14
CA ALA A 130 -16.35 2.98 5.55
C ALA A 130 -15.95 1.74 6.38
N ASN A 131 -14.70 1.29 6.27
CA ASN A 131 -14.17 0.14 7.00
C ASN A 131 -13.13 0.52 8.08
N LYS A 132 -12.91 1.82 8.33
CA LYS A 132 -11.87 2.28 9.27
C LYS A 132 -12.08 1.76 10.70
N SER A 133 -13.31 1.48 11.11
CA SER A 133 -13.63 0.89 12.42
C SER A 133 -13.13 -0.55 12.61
N LYS A 134 -12.81 -1.27 11.53
CA LYS A 134 -12.22 -2.62 11.57
C LYS A 134 -10.69 -2.58 11.55
N ILE A 135 -10.10 -1.40 11.48
CA ILE A 135 -8.65 -1.22 11.39
C ILE A 135 -8.16 -0.77 12.76
N GLN A 136 -6.94 -1.16 13.12
CA GLN A 136 -6.33 -0.75 14.39
C GLN A 136 -6.25 0.78 14.47
N PRO A 137 -6.58 1.40 15.63
CA PRO A 137 -6.67 2.85 15.76
C PRO A 137 -5.38 3.64 15.46
N ASP A 138 -4.21 2.99 15.53
CA ASP A 138 -2.89 3.63 15.42
C ASP A 138 -2.05 3.14 14.22
N ASP A 139 -2.69 2.75 13.12
CA ASP A 139 -1.99 2.35 11.90
C ASP A 139 -1.41 3.57 11.15
N LYS A 140 -0.24 4.03 11.60
CA LYS A 140 0.47 5.17 11.01
C LYS A 140 0.76 4.99 9.51
N PHE A 141 1.06 3.76 9.08
CA PHE A 141 1.36 3.51 7.67
C PHE A 141 0.12 3.73 6.80
N LEU A 142 -1.04 3.24 7.24
CA LEU A 142 -2.30 3.47 6.56
C LEU A 142 -2.64 4.97 6.53
N ASP A 143 -2.53 5.66 7.67
CA ASP A 143 -2.87 7.08 7.74
C ASP A 143 -1.97 7.93 6.83
N ASP A 144 -0.67 7.65 6.78
CA ASP A 144 0.27 8.33 5.88
C ASP A 144 -0.06 8.05 4.40
N LEU A 145 -0.48 6.83 4.07
CA LEU A 145 -0.91 6.46 2.73
C LEU A 145 -2.22 7.15 2.31
N LEU A 146 -3.19 7.24 3.22
CA LEU A 146 -4.45 7.93 2.98
C LEU A 146 -4.23 9.43 2.78
N LYS A 147 -3.44 10.08 3.64
CA LYS A 147 -3.07 11.50 3.46
C LYS A 147 -2.40 11.76 2.11
N LYS A 148 -1.54 10.83 1.68
CA LYS A 148 -0.90 10.91 0.36
C LYS A 148 -1.93 10.87 -0.76
N ILE A 149 -2.86 9.90 -0.74
CA ILE A 149 -3.92 9.76 -1.75
C ILE A 149 -4.84 10.99 -1.74
N GLU A 150 -5.27 11.46 -0.57
CA GLU A 150 -6.10 12.66 -0.41
C GLU A 150 -5.45 13.91 -1.02
N GLY A 151 -4.15 14.08 -0.78
CA GLY A 151 -3.36 15.20 -1.28
C GLY A 151 -3.04 15.16 -2.77
N MET A 152 -3.29 14.04 -3.46
CA MET A 152 -3.09 13.97 -4.91
C MET A 152 -4.10 14.87 -5.62
N LYS A 153 -3.63 15.62 -6.61
CA LYS A 153 -4.47 16.47 -7.45
C LYS A 153 -3.89 16.54 -8.85
N ILE A 154 -4.75 16.83 -9.82
CA ILE A 154 -4.34 17.12 -11.20
C ILE A 154 -3.87 18.57 -11.24
N TYR A 155 -2.69 18.79 -11.81
CA TYR A 155 -2.15 20.13 -12.04
C TYR A 155 -2.62 20.66 -13.40
N HIS A 156 -2.87 21.97 -13.45
CA HIS A 156 -3.30 22.66 -14.66
C HIS A 156 -2.15 23.49 -15.26
N GLU A 157 -2.36 24.02 -16.47
CA GLU A 157 -1.36 24.83 -17.19
C GLU A 157 -0.77 25.95 -16.31
N SER A 158 -1.63 26.62 -15.53
CA SER A 158 -1.22 27.69 -14.61
C SER A 158 -0.23 27.22 -13.54
N ASP A 159 -0.33 25.98 -13.08
CA ASP A 159 0.59 25.43 -12.08
C ASP A 159 1.99 25.26 -12.68
N TYR A 160 2.08 24.74 -13.92
CA TYR A 160 3.36 24.59 -14.62
C TYR A 160 4.01 25.94 -14.93
N VAL A 161 3.22 26.91 -15.41
CA VAL A 161 3.69 28.28 -15.63
C VAL A 161 4.22 28.88 -14.33
N LYS A 162 3.48 28.72 -13.22
CA LYS A 162 3.85 29.29 -11.92
C LYS A 162 5.17 28.74 -11.38
N VAL A 163 5.50 27.48 -11.66
CA VAL A 163 6.79 26.88 -11.26
C VAL A 163 7.96 27.49 -12.02
N GLN A 164 7.78 27.86 -13.29
CA GLN A 164 8.83 28.46 -14.11
C GLN A 164 8.92 29.99 -13.97
N MET A 165 7.83 30.62 -13.59
CA MET A 165 7.75 32.07 -13.45
C MET A 165 8.71 32.54 -12.35
N PRO A 166 9.57 33.54 -12.62
CA PRO A 166 10.49 34.06 -11.62
C PRO A 166 9.73 34.69 -10.45
N SER A 167 10.24 34.48 -9.24
CA SER A 167 9.73 35.11 -8.02
C SER A 167 10.65 36.26 -7.57
N GLY A 168 10.07 37.34 -7.05
CA GLY A 168 10.82 38.43 -6.41
C GLY A 168 10.61 39.79 -7.06
N LYS A 169 11.34 40.81 -6.57
CA LYS A 169 11.29 42.16 -7.12
C LYS A 169 12.23 42.25 -8.32
N PHE A 170 11.68 42.60 -9.48
CA PHE A 170 12.45 42.95 -10.66
C PHE A 170 12.64 44.47 -10.73
N MET A 171 13.81 44.89 -11.20
CA MET A 171 14.11 46.30 -11.49
C MET A 171 14.36 46.41 -12.99
N SER A 172 13.67 47.33 -13.65
CA SER A 172 13.90 47.68 -15.04
C SER A 172 13.65 49.18 -15.22
N SER A 173 14.39 49.81 -16.13
CA SER A 173 14.16 51.19 -16.59
C SER A 173 13.15 51.23 -17.74
N ASP A 174 12.76 50.08 -18.28
CA ASP A 174 11.68 49.96 -19.26
C ASP A 174 10.33 50.01 -18.55
N MET A 175 9.76 51.21 -18.48
CA MET A 175 8.47 51.45 -17.82
C MET A 175 7.30 50.77 -18.53
N ASP A 176 7.39 50.54 -19.84
CA ASP A 176 6.33 49.88 -20.60
C ASP A 176 6.27 48.41 -20.21
N ALA A 177 7.41 47.72 -20.20
CA ALA A 177 7.51 46.34 -19.73
C ALA A 177 7.13 46.21 -18.24
N MET A 178 7.61 47.12 -17.37
CA MET A 178 7.29 47.13 -15.95
C MET A 178 5.79 47.27 -15.68
N SER A 179 5.12 48.18 -16.40
CA SER A 179 3.68 48.43 -16.22
C SER A 179 2.81 47.22 -16.56
N GLN A 180 3.28 46.35 -17.46
CA GLN A 180 2.56 45.16 -17.89
C GLN A 180 2.73 43.96 -16.96
N GLY A 181 3.68 44.02 -16.01
CA GLY A 181 3.98 42.96 -15.06
C GLY A 181 4.55 41.70 -15.71
N PHE A 182 4.63 40.59 -14.97
CA PHE A 182 5.08 39.32 -15.53
C PHE A 182 4.06 38.76 -16.52
N ARG A 183 4.56 38.29 -17.67
CA ARG A 183 3.81 37.67 -18.75
C ARG A 183 4.48 36.35 -19.13
N THR A 184 3.67 35.34 -19.39
CA THR A 184 4.16 34.03 -19.81
C THR A 184 4.73 34.12 -21.23
N PRO A 185 5.97 33.68 -21.47
CA PRO A 185 6.52 33.56 -22.81
C PRO A 185 5.73 32.54 -23.66
N PRO A 186 5.52 32.79 -24.96
CA PRO A 186 4.76 31.89 -25.83
C PRO A 186 5.21 30.42 -25.81
N HIS A 187 6.51 30.15 -25.96
CA HIS A 187 7.04 28.78 -25.94
C HIS A 187 6.83 28.08 -24.59
N ILE A 188 6.91 28.80 -23.47
CA ILE A 188 6.62 28.26 -22.13
C ILE A 188 5.13 27.96 -21.97
N ALA A 189 4.24 28.80 -22.53
CA ALA A 189 2.82 28.53 -22.53
C ALA A 189 2.49 27.23 -23.27
N VAL A 190 3.10 26.98 -24.44
CA VAL A 190 2.93 25.72 -25.19
C VAL A 190 3.46 24.53 -24.38
N ILE A 191 4.65 24.63 -23.78
CA ILE A 191 5.21 23.57 -22.94
C ILE A 191 4.30 23.26 -21.75
N ALA A 192 3.77 24.29 -21.09
CA ALA A 192 2.85 24.15 -19.96
C ALA A 192 1.52 23.50 -20.38
N LYS A 193 0.98 23.86 -21.56
CA LYS A 193 -0.21 23.22 -22.15
C LYS A 193 0.01 21.75 -22.40
N VAL A 194 1.11 21.37 -23.04
CA VAL A 194 1.45 19.97 -23.29
C VAL A 194 1.65 19.19 -21.98
N ALA A 195 2.31 19.79 -20.98
CA ALA A 195 2.49 19.17 -19.68
C ALA A 195 1.14 18.90 -18.99
N ALA A 196 0.22 19.87 -19.02
CA ALA A 196 -1.13 19.71 -18.46
C ALA A 196 -1.94 18.62 -19.17
N LEU A 197 -1.80 18.45 -20.49
CA LEU A 197 -2.44 17.36 -21.24
C LEU A 197 -1.92 15.97 -20.82
N ARG A 198 -0.67 15.86 -20.37
CA ARG A 198 -0.07 14.59 -19.93
C ARG A 198 -0.40 14.26 -18.47
N GLU A 199 -0.73 15.28 -17.68
CA GLU A 199 -0.80 15.20 -16.23
C GLU A 199 -1.84 14.19 -15.71
N PRO A 200 -3.09 14.13 -16.22
CA PRO A 200 -4.08 13.15 -15.73
C PRO A 200 -3.64 11.70 -15.89
N PHE A 201 -2.92 11.36 -16.97
CA PHE A 201 -2.39 10.02 -17.19
C PHE A 201 -1.30 9.65 -16.17
N ASN A 202 -0.43 10.61 -15.86
CA ASN A 202 0.61 10.45 -14.85
C ASN A 202 -0.01 10.25 -13.46
N ARG A 203 -1.01 11.06 -13.11
CA ARG A 203 -1.73 10.98 -11.84
C ARG A 203 -2.52 9.68 -11.68
N CYS A 204 -3.19 9.19 -12.73
CA CYS A 204 -3.79 7.86 -12.74
C CYS A 204 -2.76 6.75 -12.44
N SER A 205 -1.59 6.83 -13.08
CA SER A 205 -0.52 5.84 -12.91
C SER A 205 0.06 5.85 -11.49
N GLU A 206 0.21 7.04 -10.89
CA GLU A 206 0.65 7.18 -9.50
C GLU A 206 -0.41 6.71 -8.50
N LEU A 207 -1.67 7.08 -8.71
CA LEU A 207 -2.79 6.63 -7.88
C LEU A 207 -2.88 5.10 -7.87
N LYS A 208 -2.74 4.45 -9.02
CA LYS A 208 -2.72 2.99 -9.14
C LYS A 208 -1.63 2.35 -8.28
N LYS A 209 -0.42 2.93 -8.26
CA LYS A 209 0.70 2.45 -7.41
C LYS A 209 0.36 2.54 -5.93
N GLU A 210 -0.26 3.63 -5.50
CA GLU A 210 -0.66 3.78 -4.09
C GLU A 210 -1.84 2.85 -3.72
N ILE A 211 -2.80 2.62 -4.61
CA ILE A 211 -3.89 1.66 -4.40
C ILE A 211 -3.35 0.22 -4.26
N ILE A 212 -2.31 -0.16 -5.01
CA ILE A 212 -1.67 -1.48 -4.87
C ILE A 212 -1.04 -1.65 -3.48
N LYS A 213 -0.34 -0.62 -2.99
CA LYS A 213 0.23 -0.64 -1.62
C LYS A 213 -0.86 -0.73 -0.57
N LEU A 214 -1.91 0.07 -0.73
CA LEU A 214 -3.09 0.08 0.15
C LEU A 214 -3.75 -1.30 0.19
N SER A 215 -4.02 -1.89 -0.97
CA SER A 215 -4.63 -3.22 -1.09
C SER A 215 -3.78 -4.31 -0.47
N THR A 216 -2.46 -4.23 -0.63
CA THR A 216 -1.52 -5.20 -0.02
C THR A 216 -1.54 -5.09 1.51
N HIS A 217 -1.53 -3.87 2.03
CA HIS A 217 -1.61 -3.62 3.47
C HIS A 217 -2.93 -4.12 4.06
N MET A 218 -4.05 -3.79 3.42
CA MET A 218 -5.38 -4.29 3.82
C MET A 218 -5.46 -5.81 3.80
N SER A 219 -4.88 -6.47 2.80
CA SER A 219 -4.83 -7.93 2.74
C SER A 219 -4.06 -8.55 3.92
N ASN A 220 -3.02 -7.88 4.41
CA ASN A 220 -2.24 -8.36 5.56
C ASN A 220 -3.02 -8.21 6.86
N ILE A 221 -3.77 -7.11 7.02
CA ILE A 221 -4.68 -6.90 8.15
C ILE A 221 -5.78 -7.97 8.14
N GLU A 222 -6.46 -8.15 7.01
CA GLU A 222 -7.49 -9.19 6.85
C GLU A 222 -6.92 -10.59 7.15
N ALA A 223 -5.70 -10.90 6.70
CA ALA A 223 -5.08 -12.20 6.96
C ALA A 223 -4.76 -12.40 8.46
N LYS A 224 -4.40 -11.34 9.18
CA LYS A 224 -4.14 -11.38 10.63
C LYS A 224 -5.44 -11.55 11.42
N GLU A 225 -6.50 -10.82 11.06
CA GLU A 225 -7.83 -10.99 11.66
C GLU A 225 -8.37 -12.40 11.42
N ASN A 226 -8.31 -12.91 10.18
CA ASN A 226 -8.76 -14.27 9.87
C ASN A 226 -7.97 -15.35 10.63
N ARG A 227 -6.72 -15.09 11.04
CA ARG A 227 -5.96 -16.01 11.91
C ARG A 227 -6.44 -15.94 13.36
N ASN A 228 -6.77 -14.76 13.85
CA ASN A 228 -7.29 -14.55 15.21
C ASN A 228 -8.72 -15.09 15.37
N ASP A 229 -9.62 -14.82 14.42
CA ASP A 229 -11.00 -15.34 14.41
C ASP A 229 -11.07 -16.86 14.33
N ARG A 230 -9.98 -17.49 13.86
CA ARG A 230 -9.82 -18.93 13.73
C ARG A 230 -9.40 -19.62 15.03
N ILE A 231 -9.07 -18.89 16.09
CA ILE A 231 -8.71 -19.46 17.38
C ILE A 231 -9.95 -19.34 18.26
N GLY A 232 -10.60 -20.47 18.58
CA GLY A 232 -11.74 -20.49 19.47
C GLY A 232 -11.35 -20.24 20.93
N ILE A 233 -12.24 -20.53 21.88
CA ILE A 233 -12.05 -20.20 23.32
C ILE A 233 -11.87 -21.43 24.23
N ASN A 234 -11.96 -22.65 23.68
CA ASN A 234 -11.96 -23.88 24.45
C ASN A 234 -10.54 -24.40 24.73
N ILE A 235 -10.39 -25.10 25.85
CA ILE A 235 -9.21 -25.92 26.12
C ILE A 235 -9.47 -27.33 25.59
N PHE A 236 -8.74 -27.76 24.56
CA PHE A 236 -8.79 -29.13 24.09
C PHE A 236 -8.05 -30.06 25.05
N ILE A 237 -8.63 -31.21 25.35
CA ILE A 237 -7.99 -32.26 26.14
C ILE A 237 -7.91 -33.53 25.28
N GLY A 238 -6.74 -33.78 24.70
CA GLY A 238 -6.42 -34.99 23.96
C GLY A 238 -5.95 -36.08 24.90
N HIS A 239 -6.45 -37.31 24.76
CA HIS A 239 -6.12 -38.39 25.70
C HIS A 239 -6.32 -39.78 25.10
N GLY A 240 -5.65 -40.78 25.70
CA GLY A 240 -5.80 -42.19 25.35
C GLY A 240 -7.00 -42.86 26.04
N ARG A 241 -6.86 -44.11 26.46
CA ARG A 241 -7.85 -44.84 27.26
C ARG A 241 -7.85 -44.46 28.74
N SER A 242 -6.74 -43.95 29.24
CA SER A 242 -6.59 -43.55 30.65
C SER A 242 -7.68 -42.58 31.09
N HIS A 243 -8.20 -42.73 32.32
CA HIS A 243 -9.23 -41.86 32.87
C HIS A 243 -8.71 -40.57 33.51
N LEU A 244 -7.38 -40.37 33.55
CA LEU A 244 -6.74 -39.20 34.16
C LEU A 244 -7.20 -37.87 33.54
N TRP A 245 -7.65 -37.88 32.29
CA TRP A 245 -8.20 -36.70 31.64
C TRP A 245 -9.40 -36.11 32.39
N ARG A 246 -10.16 -36.92 33.13
CA ARG A 246 -11.32 -36.44 33.90
C ARG A 246 -10.89 -35.49 35.02
N GLU A 247 -9.79 -35.81 35.70
CA GLU A 247 -9.24 -34.96 36.75
C GLU A 247 -8.76 -33.63 36.19
N LEU A 248 -8.05 -33.66 35.05
CA LEU A 248 -7.64 -32.43 34.36
C LEU A 248 -8.84 -31.61 33.89
N LYS A 249 -9.85 -32.28 33.33
CA LYS A 249 -11.10 -31.66 32.88
C LYS A 249 -11.85 -31.00 34.04
N ASP A 250 -11.95 -31.65 35.19
CA ASP A 250 -12.58 -31.09 36.40
C ASP A 250 -11.76 -29.90 36.93
N PHE A 251 -10.43 -29.96 36.87
CA PHE A 251 -9.58 -28.80 37.19
C PHE A 251 -9.82 -27.61 36.24
N VAL A 252 -9.77 -27.84 34.93
CA VAL A 252 -10.00 -26.80 33.91
C VAL A 252 -11.41 -26.19 34.00
N SER A 253 -12.44 -27.02 34.13
CA SER A 253 -13.82 -26.56 34.13
C SER A 253 -14.31 -26.06 35.49
N ASP A 254 -14.05 -26.78 36.59
CA ASP A 254 -14.62 -26.43 37.89
C ASP A 254 -13.74 -25.44 38.67
N LYS A 255 -12.40 -25.56 38.57
CA LYS A 255 -11.47 -24.67 39.28
C LYS A 255 -11.12 -23.43 38.47
N LEU A 256 -10.79 -23.59 37.19
CA LEU A 256 -10.39 -22.47 36.32
C LEU A 256 -11.58 -21.83 35.56
N ARG A 257 -12.75 -22.47 35.56
CA ARG A 257 -13.97 -21.98 34.87
C ARG A 257 -13.79 -21.77 33.37
N LEU A 258 -12.89 -22.54 32.75
CA LEU A 258 -12.65 -22.50 31.31
C LEU A 258 -13.54 -23.53 30.59
N PRO A 259 -14.05 -23.18 29.39
CA PRO A 259 -14.71 -24.17 28.55
C PRO A 259 -13.68 -25.16 28.00
N TYR A 260 -14.08 -26.40 27.81
CA TYR A 260 -13.20 -27.47 27.35
C TYR A 260 -13.88 -28.34 26.30
N ASP A 261 -13.07 -29.03 25.50
CA ASP A 261 -13.50 -30.02 24.53
C ASP A 261 -12.69 -31.32 24.66
N GLU A 262 -13.37 -32.46 24.56
CA GLU A 262 -12.75 -33.80 24.60
C GLU A 262 -13.42 -34.75 23.58
N PHE A 263 -12.61 -35.61 22.95
CA PHE A 263 -12.97 -36.34 21.73
C PHE A 263 -14.13 -37.35 21.93
N ASN A 264 -14.35 -37.88 23.13
CA ASN A 264 -15.33 -38.91 23.46
C ASN A 264 -16.73 -38.42 23.83
N ARG A 265 -17.05 -37.11 23.75
CA ARG A 265 -18.45 -36.65 23.80
C ARG A 265 -19.26 -37.38 22.72
N VAL A 266 -20.55 -37.66 22.90
CA VAL A 266 -21.30 -38.53 21.97
C VAL A 266 -21.26 -37.98 20.53
N PRO A 267 -20.89 -38.77 19.50
CA PRO A 267 -20.97 -38.33 18.11
C PRO A 267 -22.41 -37.96 17.76
N VAL A 268 -22.61 -36.78 17.17
CA VAL A 268 -23.90 -36.43 16.57
C VAL A 268 -24.04 -37.22 15.27
N ALA A 269 -25.19 -37.86 15.05
CA ALA A 269 -25.45 -38.65 13.86
C ALA A 269 -25.20 -37.82 12.59
N GLY A 270 -24.33 -38.33 11.70
CA GLY A 270 -23.99 -37.70 10.42
C GLY A 270 -22.62 -37.00 10.36
N THR A 271 -21.90 -36.84 11.47
CA THR A 271 -20.57 -36.22 11.48
C THR A 271 -19.46 -37.28 11.51
N THR A 272 -18.48 -37.19 10.60
CA THR A 272 -17.32 -38.08 10.62
C THR A 272 -16.36 -37.70 11.77
N ASN A 273 -15.59 -38.67 12.28
CA ASN A 273 -14.58 -38.42 13.31
C ASN A 273 -13.58 -37.31 12.90
N ILE A 274 -13.26 -37.23 11.60
CA ILE A 274 -12.37 -36.19 11.05
C ILE A 274 -13.05 -34.81 11.11
N ALA A 275 -14.30 -34.70 10.67
CA ALA A 275 -15.02 -33.42 10.69
C ALA A 275 -15.16 -32.87 12.11
N ARG A 276 -15.36 -33.75 13.10
CA ARG A 276 -15.40 -33.36 14.50
C ARG A 276 -14.05 -32.89 15.02
N LEU A 277 -12.96 -33.58 14.68
CA LEU A 277 -11.62 -33.18 15.09
C LEU A 277 -11.25 -31.78 14.53
N VAL A 278 -11.63 -31.50 13.28
CA VAL A 278 -11.47 -30.16 12.67
C VAL A 278 -12.29 -29.11 13.42
N GLN A 279 -13.53 -29.42 13.79
CA GLN A 279 -14.36 -28.49 14.57
C GLN A 279 -13.71 -28.15 15.92
N MET A 280 -13.17 -29.15 16.62
CA MET A 280 -12.52 -28.95 17.93
C MET A 280 -11.22 -28.14 17.80
N LEU A 281 -10.44 -28.39 16.75
CA LEU A 281 -9.28 -27.55 16.41
C LEU A 281 -9.65 -26.08 16.21
N ASP A 282 -10.74 -25.80 15.50
CA ASP A 282 -11.20 -24.43 15.26
C ASP A 282 -11.78 -23.78 16.51
N GLN A 283 -12.33 -24.57 17.44
CA GLN A 283 -12.93 -24.08 18.68
C GLN A 283 -11.93 -23.91 19.83
N SER A 284 -10.69 -24.36 19.67
CA SER A 284 -9.71 -24.35 20.75
C SER A 284 -8.77 -23.14 20.73
N CYS A 285 -8.51 -22.53 21.90
CA CYS A 285 -7.43 -21.57 22.13
C CYS A 285 -6.15 -22.22 22.65
N PHE A 286 -6.29 -23.39 23.27
CA PHE A 286 -5.23 -24.11 23.96
C PHE A 286 -5.48 -25.61 23.88
N ALA A 287 -4.43 -26.42 23.98
CA ALA A 287 -4.54 -27.88 24.04
C ALA A 287 -3.61 -28.49 25.09
N PHE A 288 -4.15 -29.39 25.89
CA PHE A 288 -3.39 -30.33 26.72
C PHE A 288 -3.52 -31.73 26.16
N LEU A 289 -2.40 -32.39 25.91
CA LEU A 289 -2.37 -33.73 25.31
C LEU A 289 -1.74 -34.72 26.28
N ILE A 290 -2.56 -35.59 26.85
CA ILE A 290 -2.20 -36.51 27.91
C ILE A 290 -1.66 -37.80 27.30
N MET A 291 -0.36 -38.00 27.49
CA MET A 291 0.37 -39.18 27.07
C MET A 291 0.61 -40.10 28.29
N THR A 292 -0.05 -41.26 28.28
CA THR A 292 0.12 -42.31 29.32
C THR A 292 0.65 -43.59 28.70
N ALA A 293 1.30 -44.43 29.50
CA ALA A 293 1.92 -45.68 29.05
C ALA A 293 0.86 -46.76 28.72
N GLU A 294 0.31 -46.75 27.51
CA GLU A 294 -0.84 -47.59 27.12
C GLU A 294 -0.51 -48.73 26.15
N ASP A 295 0.37 -48.51 25.18
CA ASP A 295 0.70 -49.49 24.14
C ASP A 295 2.11 -50.04 24.37
N GLU A 296 2.24 -51.37 24.52
CA GLU A 296 3.53 -52.06 24.66
C GLU A 296 4.19 -52.27 23.28
N LEU A 297 5.48 -51.98 23.19
CA LEU A 297 6.31 -52.18 22.01
C LEU A 297 7.03 -53.54 22.06
N ASN A 298 7.57 -53.97 20.91
CA ASN A 298 8.26 -55.26 20.79
C ASN A 298 9.51 -55.40 21.68
N ASP A 299 10.04 -54.28 22.19
CA ASP A 299 11.19 -54.23 23.09
C ASP A 299 10.80 -54.14 24.58
N GLY A 300 9.50 -54.22 24.90
CA GLY A 300 8.94 -54.12 26.25
C GLY A 300 8.81 -52.69 26.78
N SER A 301 9.13 -51.68 25.96
CA SER A 301 8.85 -50.29 26.30
C SER A 301 7.36 -49.96 26.11
N MET A 302 6.85 -49.00 26.88
CA MET A 302 5.46 -48.57 26.80
C MET A 302 5.37 -47.19 26.16
N GLN A 303 4.48 -46.99 25.19
CA GLN A 303 4.26 -45.71 24.52
C GLN A 303 2.82 -45.21 24.68
N ALA A 304 2.62 -43.93 24.37
CA ALA A 304 1.30 -43.34 24.28
C ALA A 304 0.53 -43.93 23.10
N ARG A 305 -0.79 -43.92 23.21
CA ARG A 305 -1.69 -44.36 22.15
C ARG A 305 -1.46 -43.54 20.87
N MET A 306 -1.39 -44.23 19.72
CA MET A 306 -1.04 -43.59 18.44
C MET A 306 -1.97 -42.43 18.02
N ASN A 307 -3.26 -42.49 18.38
CA ASN A 307 -4.19 -41.38 18.11
C ASN A 307 -3.81 -40.11 18.87
N VAL A 308 -3.33 -40.23 20.11
CA VAL A 308 -2.87 -39.08 20.90
C VAL A 308 -1.64 -38.45 20.24
N ILE A 309 -0.70 -39.28 19.76
CA ILE A 309 0.47 -38.79 19.03
C ILE A 309 0.06 -38.01 17.76
N HIS A 310 -0.94 -38.50 17.03
CA HIS A 310 -1.49 -37.79 15.88
C HIS A 310 -2.14 -36.46 16.28
N GLU A 311 -2.92 -36.44 17.36
CA GLU A 311 -3.53 -35.22 17.91
C GLU A 311 -2.47 -34.20 18.35
N VAL A 312 -1.36 -34.65 18.95
CA VAL A 312 -0.23 -33.76 19.33
C VAL A 312 0.27 -33.01 18.11
N GLY A 313 0.59 -33.72 17.03
CA GLY A 313 1.06 -33.11 15.79
C GLY A 313 0.04 -32.15 15.18
N LEU A 314 -1.25 -32.52 15.23
CA LEU A 314 -2.33 -31.73 14.67
C LEU A 314 -2.54 -30.41 15.43
N PHE A 315 -2.61 -30.46 16.77
CA PHE A 315 -2.81 -29.27 17.61
C PHE A 315 -1.57 -28.39 17.68
N GLN A 316 -0.36 -28.96 17.69
CA GLN A 316 0.88 -28.17 17.58
C GLN A 316 0.98 -27.46 16.21
N GLY A 317 0.53 -28.11 15.13
CA GLY A 317 0.45 -27.46 13.82
C GLY A 317 -0.56 -26.31 13.75
N ARG A 318 -1.62 -26.36 14.56
CA ARG A 318 -2.70 -25.36 14.57
C ARG A 318 -2.49 -24.21 15.55
N LEU A 319 -2.07 -24.51 16.77
CA LEU A 319 -1.94 -23.58 17.90
C LEU A 319 -0.50 -23.16 18.19
N GLY A 320 0.48 -23.89 17.65
CA GLY A 320 1.90 -23.71 17.99
C GLY A 320 2.30 -24.43 19.29
N PHE A 321 3.60 -24.50 19.53
CA PHE A 321 4.18 -25.27 20.64
C PHE A 321 3.96 -24.64 22.02
N GLU A 322 3.71 -23.33 22.08
CA GLU A 322 3.47 -22.59 23.32
C GLU A 322 2.08 -22.87 23.89
N ARG A 323 1.12 -23.25 23.03
CA ARG A 323 -0.30 -23.44 23.36
C ARG A 323 -0.83 -24.86 23.20
N ALA A 324 -0.01 -25.78 22.68
CA ALA A 324 -0.31 -27.21 22.61
C ALA A 324 0.72 -28.00 23.44
N ILE A 325 0.39 -28.20 24.72
CA ILE A 325 1.30 -28.72 25.74
C ILE A 325 1.07 -30.21 25.96
N ILE A 326 2.19 -30.95 25.97
CA ILE A 326 2.18 -32.38 26.22
C ILE A 326 2.26 -32.63 27.72
N LEU A 327 1.32 -33.39 28.26
CA LEU A 327 1.35 -33.87 29.64
C LEU A 327 1.80 -35.33 29.60
N LEU A 328 3.05 -35.61 30.00
CA LEU A 328 3.69 -36.91 29.82
C LEU A 328 3.80 -37.67 31.15
N GLU A 329 3.21 -38.85 31.21
CA GLU A 329 3.31 -39.75 32.36
C GLU A 329 4.71 -40.37 32.46
N GLU A 330 5.25 -40.44 33.68
CA GLU A 330 6.48 -41.19 33.95
C GLU A 330 6.33 -42.69 33.57
N GLY A 331 7.27 -43.19 32.78
CA GLY A 331 7.24 -44.55 32.25
C GLY A 331 6.57 -44.68 30.88
N CYS A 332 6.03 -43.59 30.31
CA CYS A 332 5.66 -43.50 28.91
C CYS A 332 6.87 -43.05 28.07
N GLN A 333 7.15 -43.77 27.00
CA GLN A 333 8.23 -43.45 26.07
C GLN A 333 7.92 -42.18 25.26
N GLU A 334 8.96 -41.40 25.05
CA GLU A 334 8.96 -40.23 24.18
C GLU A 334 9.07 -40.65 22.71
N PHE A 335 8.36 -39.96 21.81
CA PHE A 335 8.65 -40.08 20.38
C PHE A 335 9.89 -39.25 20.02
N THR A 336 10.66 -39.72 19.03
CA THR A 336 12.06 -39.35 18.75
C THR A 336 12.30 -37.85 18.44
N ASN A 337 11.25 -37.03 18.34
CA ASN A 337 11.30 -35.60 17.99
C ASN A 337 10.80 -34.65 19.11
N ILE A 338 10.62 -35.11 20.35
CA ILE A 338 10.09 -34.27 21.46
C ILE A 338 11.16 -33.41 22.17
N SER A 339 12.45 -33.64 21.91
CA SER A 339 13.56 -32.92 22.55
C SER A 339 13.58 -31.44 22.13
N GLY A 340 12.88 -30.60 22.90
CA GLY A 340 12.71 -29.17 22.63
C GLY A 340 11.25 -28.67 22.70
N LEU A 341 10.28 -29.57 22.92
CA LEU A 341 8.85 -29.23 22.98
C LEU A 341 8.39 -28.90 24.41
N GLY A 342 7.35 -28.05 24.53
CA GLY A 342 6.68 -27.76 25.79
C GLY A 342 6.02 -29.02 26.37
N GLN A 343 6.67 -29.61 27.38
CA GLN A 343 6.19 -30.80 28.07
C GLN A 343 6.15 -30.59 29.58
N ILE A 344 5.14 -31.15 30.22
CA ILE A 344 5.01 -31.22 31.67
C ILE A 344 4.95 -32.70 32.04
N ARG A 345 5.88 -33.16 32.88
CA ARG A 345 5.91 -34.57 33.33
C ARG A 345 5.15 -34.75 34.62
N PHE A 346 4.39 -35.83 34.73
CA PHE A 346 3.66 -36.16 35.95
C PHE A 346 3.91 -37.61 36.39
N PRO A 347 3.88 -37.90 37.72
CA PRO A 347 4.08 -39.26 38.23
C PRO A 347 2.99 -40.22 37.75
N LYS A 348 3.35 -41.50 37.58
CA LYS A 348 2.42 -42.53 37.10
C LYS A 348 1.11 -42.55 37.89
N GLY A 349 -0.01 -42.39 37.18
CA GLY A 349 -1.35 -42.37 37.76
C GLY A 349 -1.71 -41.14 38.61
N ASN A 350 -0.88 -40.08 38.64
CA ASN A 350 -1.12 -38.89 39.46
C ASN A 350 -0.95 -37.59 38.65
N ILE A 351 -1.90 -37.31 37.75
CA ILE A 351 -1.91 -36.07 36.95
C ILE A 351 -2.14 -34.82 37.79
N SER A 352 -2.77 -34.94 38.96
CA SER A 352 -3.04 -33.78 39.84
C SER A 352 -1.76 -33.10 40.35
N ALA A 353 -0.63 -33.81 40.37
CA ALA A 353 0.68 -33.30 40.79
C ALA A 353 1.18 -32.11 39.95
N ILE A 354 0.64 -31.92 38.74
CA ILE A 354 1.09 -30.89 37.80
C ILE A 354 0.08 -29.76 37.59
N PHE A 355 -1.01 -29.70 38.36
CA PHE A 355 -2.06 -28.69 38.15
C PHE A 355 -1.59 -27.24 38.34
N GLU A 356 -0.64 -26.98 39.23
CA GLU A 356 -0.06 -25.62 39.33
C GLU A 356 0.79 -25.27 38.11
N GLN A 357 1.56 -26.22 37.55
CA GLN A 357 2.29 -25.98 36.31
C GLN A 357 1.33 -25.75 35.13
N VAL A 358 0.21 -26.48 35.09
CA VAL A 358 -0.87 -26.26 34.12
C VAL A 358 -1.43 -24.84 34.24
N ARG A 359 -1.69 -24.36 35.46
CA ARG A 359 -2.14 -22.98 35.72
C ARG A 359 -1.09 -21.97 35.26
N GLU A 360 0.16 -22.12 35.66
CA GLU A 360 1.25 -21.19 35.31
C GLU A 360 1.41 -21.03 33.79
N VAL A 361 1.25 -22.12 33.03
CA VAL A 361 1.32 -22.07 31.56
C VAL A 361 0.11 -21.35 30.97
N LEU A 362 -1.09 -21.54 31.52
CA LEU A 362 -2.28 -20.80 31.08
C LEU A 362 -2.18 -19.30 31.40
N GLU A 363 -1.62 -18.93 32.56
CA GLU A 363 -1.34 -17.53 32.93
C GLU A 363 -0.28 -16.91 32.02
N ARG A 364 0.81 -17.65 31.72
CA ARG A 364 1.86 -17.22 30.79
C ARG A 364 1.31 -16.86 29.40
N GLU A 365 0.33 -17.62 28.93
CA GLU A 365 -0.29 -17.44 27.61
C GLU A 365 -1.54 -16.54 27.64
N GLU A 366 -1.78 -15.85 28.76
CA GLU A 366 -2.88 -14.90 28.97
C GLU A 366 -4.28 -15.52 28.75
N ILE A 367 -4.46 -16.79 29.11
CA ILE A 367 -5.75 -17.50 29.03
C ILE A 367 -6.60 -17.27 30.29
N ILE A 368 -5.96 -17.11 31.46
CA ILE A 368 -6.60 -16.88 32.77
C ILE A 368 -5.97 -15.71 33.51
#